data_AF-A0A7L2HYH3-F1
#
_entry.id   AF-A0A7L2HYH3-F1
#
_cell.length_a   1.000
_cell.length_b   1.000
_cell.length_c   1.000
_cell.angle_alpha   90.00
_cell.angle_beta   90.00
_cell.angle_gamma   90.00
#
_symmetry.space_group_name_H-M   'P 1'
#
loop_
_entity.id
_entity.type
_entity.pdbx_description
1 polymer ?
#
loop_
_entity_poly.entity_id
_entity_poly.type
_entity_poly.pdbx_seq_one_letter_code
_entity_poly.pdbx_strand_id
1 'polypeptide(L)'
;LSGASPFLGETKQETLANITAVNYEFDEEFFSNTSDLAKDFIQKLLVKDTRKRLTIQEALSHPWIMLKEETKVQENKKVENTQLKTKRLREYTIKCHSSMPPNNTYINFERFARVVEDISLMERGFSTLAASHDSLQEDIDALVSIYNEKEAWYKEENESVRHKLSQLKYEYRKIESLKRHLQDDVKTVGASLTGITGKYADLQSQYESLSQELSEELKWIQDLMSSFQLENEACVNGNFDSVFKKDINESVMELLNRSRCEEFLAGLNIDVAESSQ
;
A
#
# COMPACT_ATOMS: atom_id res chain seq x y z
N LEU A 1 -40.47 -1.89 45.43
CA LEU A 1 -41.84 -2.39 45.71
C LEU A 1 -42.14 -2.15 47.18
N SER A 2 -43.40 -1.90 47.53
CA SER A 2 -43.87 -1.54 48.88
C SER A 2 -43.87 -2.70 49.89
N GLY A 3 -43.89 -3.96 49.43
CA GLY A 3 -43.87 -5.14 50.29
C GLY A 3 -45.22 -5.52 50.93
N ALA A 4 -46.28 -4.74 50.67
CA ALA A 4 -47.66 -5.01 51.11
C ALA A 4 -48.59 -5.22 49.90
N SER A 5 -49.60 -6.08 50.06
CA SER A 5 -50.60 -6.32 49.01
C SER A 5 -51.59 -5.14 48.92
N PRO A 6 -51.89 -4.62 47.73
CA PRO A 6 -52.91 -3.57 47.55
C PRO A 6 -54.32 -3.97 48.03
N PHE A 7 -54.60 -5.28 48.12
CA PHE A 7 -55.90 -5.81 48.53
C PHE A 7 -56.00 -6.14 50.04
N LEU A 8 -54.94 -5.89 50.80
CA LEU A 8 -54.85 -6.30 52.20
C LEU A 8 -55.93 -5.60 53.05
N GLY A 9 -56.82 -6.38 53.67
CA GLY A 9 -57.79 -5.92 54.67
C GLY A 9 -57.38 -6.35 56.09
N GLU A 10 -58.11 -5.88 57.10
CA GLU A 10 -57.86 -6.20 58.51
C GLU A 10 -58.08 -7.70 58.82
N THR A 11 -58.96 -8.35 58.04
CA THR A 11 -59.19 -9.79 58.11
C THR A 11 -58.93 -10.50 56.78
N LYS A 12 -58.71 -11.83 56.84
CA LYS A 12 -58.57 -12.66 55.64
C LYS A 12 -59.82 -12.61 54.76
N GLN A 13 -61.00 -12.56 55.38
CA GLN A 13 -62.27 -12.52 54.66
C GLN A 13 -62.42 -11.21 53.89
N GLU A 14 -62.04 -10.09 54.50
CA GLU A 14 -62.01 -8.78 53.86
C GLU A 14 -61.00 -8.72 52.71
N THR A 15 -59.80 -9.28 52.90
CA THR A 15 -58.79 -9.38 51.84
C THR A 15 -59.33 -10.15 50.61
N LEU A 16 -60.02 -11.27 50.84
CA LEU A 16 -60.63 -12.05 49.75
C LEU A 16 -61.78 -11.30 49.08
N ALA A 17 -62.57 -10.55 49.85
CA ALA A 17 -63.62 -9.70 49.30
C ALA A 17 -63.03 -8.59 48.41
N ASN A 18 -61.95 -7.94 48.86
CA ASN A 18 -61.21 -6.93 48.11
C ASN A 18 -60.66 -7.48 46.78
N ILE A 19 -60.04 -8.67 46.80
CA ILE A 19 -59.57 -9.34 45.57
C ILE A 19 -60.74 -9.61 44.61
N THR A 20 -61.84 -10.15 45.12
CA THR A 20 -63.02 -10.52 44.30
C THR A 20 -63.71 -9.29 43.70
N ALA A 21 -63.75 -8.19 44.45
CA ALA A 21 -64.28 -6.91 44.00
C ALA A 21 -63.30 -6.13 43.12
N VAL A 22 -62.02 -6.52 43.11
CA VAL A 22 -60.90 -5.71 42.56
C VAL A 22 -60.88 -4.32 43.22
N ASN A 23 -61.13 -4.29 44.52
CA ASN A 23 -61.12 -3.09 45.35
C ASN A 23 -59.79 -3.00 46.08
N TYR A 24 -58.94 -2.04 45.69
CA TYR A 24 -57.63 -1.83 46.29
C TYR A 24 -57.31 -0.34 46.33
N GLU A 25 -56.47 0.05 47.27
CA GLU A 25 -55.93 1.39 47.38
C GLU A 25 -54.42 1.33 47.61
N PHE A 26 -53.73 2.41 47.23
CA PHE A 26 -52.30 2.54 47.46
C PHE A 26 -52.07 3.31 48.75
N ASP A 27 -52.08 2.58 49.87
CA ASP A 27 -51.79 3.13 51.19
C ASP A 27 -50.46 3.91 51.19
N GLU A 28 -50.50 5.17 51.60
CA GLU A 28 -49.35 6.08 51.63
C GLU A 28 -48.23 5.56 52.52
N GLU A 29 -48.54 4.81 53.59
CA GLU A 29 -47.53 4.23 54.48
C GLU A 29 -46.60 3.26 53.76
N PHE A 30 -47.14 2.52 52.78
CA PHE A 30 -46.43 1.49 52.03
C PHE A 30 -45.98 1.97 50.64
N PHE A 31 -46.74 2.86 50.01
CA PHE A 31 -46.54 3.28 48.62
C PHE A 31 -46.02 4.72 48.46
N SER A 32 -45.67 5.42 49.55
CA SER A 32 -45.05 6.75 49.51
C SER A 32 -43.79 6.82 48.62
N ASN A 33 -42.93 5.82 48.69
CA ASN A 33 -41.69 5.75 47.90
C ASN A 33 -41.87 5.08 46.53
N THR A 34 -43.11 4.76 46.13
CA THR A 34 -43.39 4.11 44.84
C THR A 34 -43.80 5.18 43.82
N SER A 35 -43.05 5.28 42.72
CA SER A 35 -43.30 6.26 41.65
C SER A 35 -44.70 6.14 41.07
N ASP A 36 -45.28 7.27 40.65
CA ASP A 36 -46.63 7.29 40.07
C ASP A 36 -46.74 6.45 38.79
N LEU A 37 -45.69 6.40 37.97
CA LEU A 37 -45.62 5.50 36.80
C LEU A 37 -45.74 4.02 37.17
N ALA A 38 -45.25 3.63 38.35
CA ALA A 38 -45.37 2.26 38.84
C ALA A 38 -46.79 1.96 39.33
N LYS A 39 -47.42 2.93 40.00
CA LYS A 39 -48.82 2.82 40.45
C LYS A 39 -49.76 2.72 39.24
N ASP A 40 -49.56 3.55 38.22
CA ASP A 40 -50.30 3.51 36.95
C ASP A 40 -50.14 2.15 36.25
N PHE A 41 -48.91 1.61 36.20
CA PHE A 41 -48.66 0.29 35.66
C PHE A 41 -49.45 -0.82 36.39
N ILE A 42 -49.42 -0.81 37.73
CA ILE A 42 -50.15 -1.78 38.56
C ILE A 42 -51.67 -1.63 38.33
N GLN A 43 -52.19 -0.40 38.20
CA GLN A 43 -53.60 -0.17 37.96
C GLN A 43 -54.10 -0.81 36.65
N LYS A 44 -53.31 -0.68 35.59
CA LYS A 44 -53.63 -1.25 34.27
C LYS A 44 -53.52 -2.78 34.22
N LEU A 45 -52.83 -3.39 35.19
CA LEU A 45 -52.78 -4.85 35.37
C LEU A 45 -53.92 -5.37 36.24
N LEU A 46 -54.27 -4.66 37.31
CA LEU A 46 -55.32 -5.03 38.26
C LEU A 46 -56.70 -4.55 37.80
N VAL A 47 -57.10 -4.94 36.60
CA VAL A 47 -58.43 -4.68 36.02
C VAL A 47 -59.28 -5.94 36.08
N LYS A 48 -60.56 -5.78 36.49
CA LYS A 48 -61.54 -6.88 36.61
C LYS A 48 -61.86 -7.54 35.26
N ASP A 49 -62.03 -6.73 34.23
CA ASP A 49 -62.21 -7.20 32.86
C ASP A 49 -60.86 -7.59 32.27
N THR A 50 -60.69 -8.88 31.97
CA THR A 50 -59.45 -9.44 31.45
C THR A 50 -59.10 -8.92 30.06
N ARG A 51 -60.08 -8.45 29.27
CA ARG A 51 -59.85 -7.91 27.92
C ARG A 51 -59.31 -6.48 27.93
N LYS A 52 -59.49 -5.77 29.05
CA LYS A 52 -58.98 -4.41 29.26
C LYS A 52 -57.64 -4.38 30.00
N ARG A 53 -57.20 -5.54 30.49
CA ARG A 53 -55.88 -5.72 31.11
C ARG A 53 -54.82 -5.60 30.03
N LEU A 54 -53.70 -4.94 30.35
CA LEU A 54 -52.56 -4.89 29.45
C LEU A 54 -52.14 -6.29 29.02
N THR A 55 -51.95 -6.44 27.71
CA THR A 55 -51.26 -7.62 27.17
C THR A 55 -49.78 -7.57 27.55
N ILE A 56 -49.09 -8.70 27.43
CA ILE A 56 -47.65 -8.79 27.76
C ILE A 56 -46.84 -7.77 26.96
N GLN A 57 -47.15 -7.59 25.67
CA GLN A 57 -46.44 -6.65 24.81
C GLN A 57 -46.67 -5.19 25.24
N GLU A 58 -47.90 -4.83 25.58
CA GLU A 58 -48.23 -3.48 26.07
C GLU A 58 -47.69 -3.22 27.49
N ALA A 59 -47.58 -4.26 28.32
CA ALA A 59 -46.98 -4.16 29.64
C ALA A 59 -45.47 -3.91 29.54
N LEU A 60 -44.79 -4.57 28.61
CA LEU A 60 -43.35 -4.37 28.37
C LEU A 60 -43.03 -3.00 27.76
N SER A 61 -43.95 -2.43 26.97
CA SER A 61 -43.79 -1.08 26.41
C SER A 61 -44.21 0.05 27.37
N HIS A 62 -44.64 -0.28 28.59
CA HIS A 62 -45.05 0.73 29.55
C HIS A 62 -43.87 1.62 29.97
N PRO A 63 -44.03 2.96 30.09
CA PRO A 63 -42.94 3.86 30.46
C PRO A 63 -42.22 3.46 31.74
N TRP A 64 -42.91 2.88 32.73
CA TRP A 64 -42.29 2.40 33.96
C TRP A 64 -41.24 1.29 33.75
N ILE A 65 -41.45 0.42 32.74
CA ILE A 65 -40.52 -0.66 32.40
C ILE A 65 -39.42 -0.12 31.48
N MET A 66 -39.77 0.68 30.47
CA MET A 66 -38.82 1.21 29.49
C MET A 66 -37.84 2.23 30.08
N LEU A 67 -38.25 3.07 31.05
CA LEU A 67 -37.36 4.07 31.66
C LEU A 67 -36.15 3.44 32.35
N LYS A 68 -36.25 2.18 32.81
CA LYS A 68 -35.15 1.44 33.43
C LYS A 68 -34.10 0.95 32.43
N GLU A 69 -34.42 0.86 31.14
CA GLU A 69 -33.46 0.46 30.11
C GLU A 69 -32.59 1.65 29.67
N GLU A 70 -33.17 2.85 29.60
CA GLU A 70 -32.47 4.07 29.17
C GLU A 70 -31.64 4.74 30.30
N THR A 71 -31.95 4.49 31.58
CA THR A 71 -31.24 5.10 32.73
C THR A 71 -30.00 4.34 33.21
N LYS A 72 -29.58 3.25 32.55
CA LYS A 72 -28.33 2.54 32.90
C LYS A 72 -27.04 3.37 32.74
N VAL A 73 -27.12 4.60 32.23
CA VAL A 73 -25.95 5.47 32.03
C VAL A 73 -25.72 6.49 33.15
N GLN A 74 -26.67 6.75 34.08
CA GLN A 74 -26.50 7.91 34.99
C GLN A 74 -26.95 7.82 36.46
N GLU A 75 -27.20 6.65 37.06
CA GLU A 75 -27.45 6.61 38.51
C GLU A 75 -26.62 5.58 39.28
N ASN A 76 -25.35 5.93 39.50
CA ASN A 76 -24.66 5.60 40.74
C ASN A 76 -25.20 6.50 41.87
N LYS A 77 -26.40 6.23 42.37
CA LYS A 77 -26.89 6.82 43.62
C LYS A 77 -27.04 5.72 44.67
N LYS A 78 -26.20 5.87 45.71
CA LYS A 78 -26.30 5.31 47.07
C LYS A 78 -27.47 4.35 47.27
N VAL A 79 -27.14 3.07 47.40
CA VAL A 79 -27.98 2.11 48.13
C VAL A 79 -27.99 2.57 49.59
N GLU A 80 -28.96 3.41 49.96
CA GLU A 80 -29.32 3.59 51.35
C GLU A 80 -29.96 2.29 51.83
N ASN A 81 -29.22 1.58 52.69
CA ASN A 81 -29.72 0.44 53.45
C ASN A 81 -31.01 0.84 54.17
N THR A 82 -32.16 0.47 53.59
CA THR A 82 -33.45 0.63 54.24
C THR A 82 -33.50 -0.37 55.40
N GLN A 83 -33.18 0.11 56.61
CA GLN A 83 -33.37 -0.66 57.83
C GLN A 83 -34.83 -1.10 57.92
N LEU A 84 -35.05 -2.42 57.97
CA LEU A 84 -36.35 -3.02 58.27
C LEU A 84 -36.87 -2.43 59.59
N LYS A 85 -38.07 -1.84 59.57
CA LYS A 85 -38.71 -1.20 60.74
C LYS A 85 -39.10 -2.28 61.77
N THR A 86 -38.17 -2.61 62.67
CA THR A 86 -38.31 -3.68 63.68
C THR A 86 -38.90 -3.20 65.02
N LYS A 87 -39.62 -2.06 65.06
CA LYS A 87 -40.11 -1.47 66.33
C LYS A 87 -40.95 -2.45 67.16
N ARG A 88 -41.89 -3.17 66.54
CA ARG A 88 -42.75 -4.16 67.24
C ARG A 88 -41.98 -5.40 67.71
N LEU A 89 -40.97 -5.84 66.96
CA LEU A 89 -40.06 -6.92 67.35
C LEU A 89 -39.18 -6.50 68.53
N ARG A 90 -38.62 -5.29 68.51
CA ARG A 90 -37.83 -4.74 69.63
C ARG A 90 -38.65 -4.64 70.92
N GLU A 91 -39.89 -4.13 70.83
CA GLU A 91 -40.76 -4.01 72.00
C GLU A 91 -41.14 -5.38 72.58
N TYR A 92 -41.40 -6.39 71.74
CA TYR A 92 -41.66 -7.75 72.20
C TYR A 92 -40.43 -8.39 72.86
N THR A 93 -39.24 -8.23 72.27
CA THR A 93 -37.98 -8.74 72.83
C THR A 93 -37.65 -8.10 74.19
N ILE A 94 -37.85 -6.78 74.34
CA ILE A 94 -37.61 -6.06 75.60
C ILE A 94 -38.61 -6.48 76.68
N LYS A 95 -39.87 -6.76 76.32
CA LYS A 95 -40.94 -7.09 77.27
C LYS A 95 -40.90 -8.56 77.73
N CYS A 96 -40.33 -9.47 76.94
CA CYS A 96 -40.33 -10.91 77.23
C CYS A 96 -39.03 -11.45 77.86
N HIS A 97 -37.94 -10.69 77.92
CA HIS A 97 -36.66 -11.17 78.45
C HIS A 97 -35.98 -10.15 79.38
N SER A 98 -36.56 -9.88 80.56
CA SER A 98 -35.90 -9.08 81.61
C SER A 98 -34.79 -9.84 82.35
N SER A 99 -34.37 -11.03 81.89
CA SER A 99 -33.39 -11.87 82.60
C SER A 99 -32.37 -12.62 81.73
N MET A 100 -32.26 -12.33 80.42
CA MET A 100 -31.25 -12.94 79.55
C MET A 100 -30.27 -11.89 79.00
N PRO A 101 -28.95 -12.07 79.12
CA PRO A 101 -27.98 -11.15 78.53
C PRO A 101 -28.15 -11.14 77.00
N PRO A 102 -27.96 -9.99 76.32
CA PRO A 102 -28.25 -9.84 74.90
C PRO A 102 -27.38 -10.82 74.10
N ASN A 103 -28.00 -11.85 73.53
CA ASN A 103 -27.31 -12.86 72.76
C ASN A 103 -26.90 -12.29 71.38
N ASN A 104 -25.72 -11.64 71.35
CA ASN A 104 -25.13 -11.01 70.15
C ASN A 104 -24.70 -12.04 69.07
N THR A 105 -24.84 -13.34 69.34
CA THR A 105 -24.43 -14.42 68.45
C THR A 105 -25.12 -14.35 67.10
N TYR A 106 -26.44 -14.14 67.06
CA TYR A 106 -27.20 -14.06 65.80
C TYR A 106 -26.80 -12.84 64.95
N ILE A 107 -26.64 -11.67 65.58
CA ILE A 107 -26.22 -10.44 64.91
C ILE A 107 -24.79 -10.57 64.36
N ASN A 108 -23.89 -11.24 65.10
CA ASN A 108 -22.54 -11.53 64.62
C ASN A 108 -22.54 -12.50 63.43
N PHE A 109 -23.39 -13.53 63.44
CA PHE A 109 -23.54 -14.44 62.29
C PHE A 109 -24.08 -13.73 61.05
N GLU A 110 -25.06 -12.83 61.21
CA GLU A 110 -25.59 -12.06 60.09
C GLU A 110 -24.54 -11.11 59.50
N ARG A 111 -23.74 -10.45 60.35
CA ARG A 111 -22.61 -9.62 59.91
C ARG A 111 -21.55 -10.44 59.18
N PHE A 112 -21.20 -11.61 59.73
CA PHE A 112 -20.24 -12.52 59.12
C PHE A 112 -20.72 -13.01 57.75
N ALA A 113 -22.00 -13.41 57.62
CA ALA A 113 -22.57 -13.88 56.37
C ALA A 113 -22.50 -12.80 55.26
N ARG A 114 -22.78 -11.53 55.60
CA ARG A 114 -22.64 -10.41 54.65
C ARG A 114 -21.20 -10.20 54.22
N VAL A 115 -20.25 -10.26 55.15
CA VAL A 115 -18.82 -10.13 54.83
C VAL A 115 -18.37 -11.24 53.88
N VAL A 116 -18.82 -12.48 54.09
CA VAL A 116 -18.51 -13.60 53.18
C VAL A 116 -19.10 -13.37 51.79
N GLU A 117 -20.35 -12.89 51.71
CA GLU A 117 -20.99 -12.57 50.43
C GLU A 117 -20.26 -11.45 49.68
N ASP A 118 -19.86 -10.39 50.39
CA ASP A 118 -19.08 -9.28 49.84
C ASP A 118 -17.70 -9.76 49.34
N ILE A 119 -17.04 -10.66 50.08
CA ILE A 119 -15.76 -11.27 49.66
C ILE A 119 -15.98 -12.08 48.37
N SER A 120 -17.02 -12.90 48.31
CA SER A 120 -17.34 -13.68 47.10
C SER A 120 -17.72 -12.80 45.89
N LEU A 121 -18.35 -11.64 46.11
CA LEU A 121 -18.60 -10.65 45.07
C LEU A 121 -17.29 -10.02 44.57
N MET A 122 -16.41 -9.65 45.50
CA MET A 122 -15.11 -9.05 45.21
C MET A 122 -14.20 -10.02 44.44
N GLU A 123 -14.13 -11.29 44.83
CA GLU A 123 -13.37 -12.34 44.13
C GLU A 123 -13.83 -12.52 42.69
N ARG A 124 -15.15 -12.51 42.44
CA ARG A 124 -15.68 -12.52 41.08
C ARG A 124 -15.27 -11.28 40.29
N GLY A 125 -15.28 -10.12 40.93
CA GLY A 125 -14.80 -8.87 40.33
C GLY A 125 -13.33 -8.95 39.91
N PHE A 126 -12.46 -9.46 40.79
CA PHE A 126 -11.05 -9.65 40.46
C PHE A 126 -10.82 -10.67 39.34
N SER A 127 -11.57 -11.77 39.33
CA SER A 127 -11.52 -12.74 38.23
C SER A 127 -11.92 -12.12 36.89
N THR A 128 -12.96 -11.28 36.86
CA THR A 128 -13.32 -10.55 35.64
C THR A 128 -12.27 -9.53 35.21
N LEU A 129 -11.64 -8.85 36.17
CA LEU A 129 -10.57 -7.91 35.90
C LEU A 129 -9.33 -8.61 35.35
N ALA A 130 -8.94 -9.75 35.93
CA ALA A 130 -7.85 -10.58 35.44
C ALA A 130 -8.11 -11.04 34.00
N ALA A 131 -9.31 -11.53 33.70
CA ALA A 131 -9.68 -11.91 32.33
C ALA A 131 -9.58 -10.73 31.35
N SER A 132 -9.98 -9.52 31.76
CA SER A 132 -9.85 -8.33 30.90
C SER A 132 -8.39 -7.89 30.71
N HIS A 133 -7.55 -8.07 31.72
CA HIS A 133 -6.11 -7.82 31.63
C HIS A 133 -5.46 -8.80 30.66
N ASP A 134 -5.78 -10.09 30.76
CA ASP A 134 -5.22 -11.12 29.87
C ASP A 134 -5.65 -10.89 28.42
N SER A 135 -6.92 -10.53 28.18
CA SER A 135 -7.39 -10.13 26.85
C SER A 135 -6.65 -8.91 26.30
N LEU A 136 -6.39 -7.88 27.12
CA LEU A 136 -5.63 -6.71 26.69
C LEU A 136 -4.17 -7.07 26.40
N GLN A 137 -3.59 -8.00 27.17
CA GLN A 137 -2.24 -8.49 26.94
C GLN A 137 -2.14 -9.22 25.59
N GLU A 138 -3.13 -10.05 25.25
CA GLU A 138 -3.21 -10.71 23.93
C GLU A 138 -3.28 -9.68 22.79
N ASP A 139 -4.09 -8.63 22.95
CA ASP A 139 -4.19 -7.55 21.96
C ASP A 139 -2.86 -6.79 21.80
N ILE A 140 -2.16 -6.52 22.91
CA ILE A 140 -0.82 -5.88 22.89
C ILE A 140 0.17 -6.78 22.16
N ASP A 141 0.20 -8.07 22.46
CA ASP A 141 1.12 -9.02 21.84
C ASP A 141 0.83 -9.15 20.33
N ALA A 142 -0.44 -9.14 19.93
CA ALA A 142 -0.83 -9.10 18.52
C ALA A 142 -0.34 -7.83 17.82
N LEU A 143 -0.50 -6.66 18.45
CA LEU A 143 0.00 -5.38 17.92
C LEU A 143 1.53 -5.37 17.77
N VAL A 144 2.26 -5.90 18.76
CA VAL A 144 3.72 -6.02 18.71
C VAL A 144 4.14 -6.96 17.58
N SER A 145 3.45 -8.07 17.39
CA SER A 145 3.70 -9.01 16.28
C SER A 145 3.52 -8.34 14.92
N ILE A 146 2.40 -7.64 14.70
CA ILE A 146 2.12 -6.89 13.47
C ILE A 146 3.18 -5.81 13.23
N TYR A 147 3.59 -5.09 14.27
CA TYR A 147 4.64 -4.09 14.16
C TYR A 147 5.96 -4.69 13.68
N ASN A 148 6.38 -5.79 14.31
CA ASN A 148 7.64 -6.46 13.97
C ASN A 148 7.62 -7.03 12.54
N GLU A 149 6.51 -7.64 12.12
CA GLU A 149 6.34 -8.13 10.75
C GLU A 149 6.45 -6.99 9.73
N LYS A 150 5.78 -5.86 10.02
CA LYS A 150 5.80 -4.69 9.14
C LYS A 150 7.20 -4.06 9.09
N GLU A 151 7.90 -3.99 10.22
CA GLU A 151 9.28 -3.52 10.28
C GLU A 151 10.22 -4.42 9.45
N ALA A 152 10.05 -5.74 9.54
CA ALA A 152 10.82 -6.69 8.74
C ALA A 152 10.55 -6.52 7.24
N TRP A 153 9.28 -6.36 6.85
CA TRP A 153 8.90 -6.13 5.45
C TRP A 153 9.53 -4.86 4.88
N TYR A 154 9.50 -3.75 5.62
CA TYR A 154 10.15 -2.51 5.17
C TYR A 154 11.67 -2.65 5.03
N LYS A 155 12.32 -3.43 5.89
CA LYS A 155 13.76 -3.71 5.77
C LYS A 155 14.05 -4.50 4.50
N GLU A 156 13.27 -5.54 4.22
CA GLU A 156 13.43 -6.38 3.02
C GLU A 156 13.16 -5.59 1.73
N GLU A 157 12.08 -4.82 1.65
CA GLU A 157 11.76 -4.04 0.46
C GLU A 157 12.82 -2.97 0.18
N ASN A 158 13.29 -2.28 1.22
CA ASN A 158 14.37 -1.30 1.07
C ASN A 158 15.68 -1.97 0.60
N GLU A 159 15.99 -3.15 1.11
CA GLU A 159 17.15 -3.94 0.66
C GLU A 159 16.99 -4.37 -0.80
N SER A 160 15.82 -4.86 -1.20
CA SER A 160 15.49 -5.20 -2.59
C SER A 160 15.68 -4.00 -3.53
N VAL A 161 15.20 -2.81 -3.14
CA VAL A 161 15.40 -1.57 -3.90
C VAL A 161 16.88 -1.20 -4.00
N ARG A 162 17.65 -1.32 -2.91
CA ARG A 162 19.11 -1.09 -2.92
C ARG A 162 19.83 -2.03 -3.88
N HIS A 163 19.46 -3.30 -3.92
CA HIS A 163 20.03 -4.28 -4.83
C HIS A 163 19.71 -3.93 -6.29
N LYS A 164 18.44 -3.66 -6.62
CA LYS A 164 18.02 -3.25 -7.97
C LYS A 164 18.73 -1.98 -8.44
N LEU A 165 18.87 -0.98 -7.56
CA LEU A 165 19.57 0.27 -7.87
C LEU A 165 21.07 0.05 -8.11
N SER A 166 21.68 -0.83 -7.32
CA SER A 166 23.09 -1.21 -7.50
C SER A 166 23.31 -1.97 -8.81
N GLN A 167 22.41 -2.88 -9.16
CA GLN A 167 22.41 -3.58 -10.45
C GLN A 167 22.25 -2.60 -11.61
N LEU A 168 21.30 -1.67 -11.53
CA LEU A 168 21.10 -0.66 -12.57
C LEU A 168 22.33 0.25 -12.74
N LYS A 169 22.98 0.65 -11.65
CA LYS A 169 24.23 1.42 -11.69
C LYS A 169 25.36 0.64 -12.36
N TYR A 170 25.45 -0.66 -12.14
CA TYR A 170 26.44 -1.52 -12.78
C TYR A 170 26.18 -1.61 -14.29
N GLU A 171 24.96 -1.90 -14.71
CA GLU A 171 24.59 -1.97 -16.14
C GLU A 171 24.81 -0.62 -16.84
N TYR A 172 24.46 0.49 -16.20
CA TYR A 172 24.75 1.82 -16.72
C TYR A 172 26.25 2.03 -16.96
N ARG A 173 27.09 1.69 -15.99
CA ARG A 173 28.56 1.81 -16.12
C ARG A 173 29.09 0.94 -17.26
N LYS A 174 28.56 -0.28 -17.41
CA LYS A 174 28.92 -1.20 -18.50
C LYS A 174 28.56 -0.62 -19.87
N ILE A 175 27.35 -0.09 -20.01
CA ILE A 175 26.91 0.56 -21.26
C ILE A 175 27.75 1.80 -21.56
N GLU A 176 28.06 2.62 -20.56
CA GLU A 176 28.91 3.81 -20.73
C GLU A 176 30.33 3.43 -21.19
N SER A 177 30.89 2.31 -20.71
CA SER A 177 32.17 1.82 -21.21
C SER A 177 32.10 1.33 -22.65
N LEU A 178 31.04 0.60 -23.02
CA LEU A 178 30.84 0.13 -24.39
C LEU A 178 30.66 1.30 -25.36
N LYS A 179 29.91 2.33 -24.97
CA LYS A 179 29.74 3.57 -25.72
C LYS A 179 31.08 4.28 -25.95
N ARG A 180 31.94 4.36 -24.92
CA ARG A 180 33.28 4.96 -25.04
C ARG A 180 34.14 4.18 -26.03
N HIS A 181 34.14 2.85 -25.94
CA HIS A 181 34.88 2.01 -26.87
C HIS A 181 34.42 2.20 -28.33
N LEU A 182 33.10 2.14 -28.57
CA LEU A 182 32.53 2.39 -29.89
C LEU A 182 32.88 3.78 -30.43
N GLN A 183 32.92 4.80 -29.56
CA GLN A 183 33.30 6.15 -29.94
C GLN A 183 34.77 6.21 -30.39
N ASP A 184 35.66 5.44 -29.77
CA ASP A 184 37.06 5.36 -30.18
C ASP A 184 37.23 4.56 -31.48
N ASP A 185 36.43 3.52 -31.70
CA ASP A 185 36.39 2.78 -32.97
C ASP A 185 35.93 3.69 -34.12
N VAL A 186 34.86 4.47 -33.90
CA VAL A 186 34.36 5.44 -34.90
C VAL A 186 35.43 6.49 -35.24
N LYS A 187 36.17 7.00 -34.25
CA LYS A 187 37.30 7.92 -34.50
C LYS A 187 38.40 7.24 -35.32
N THR A 188 38.71 5.98 -35.01
CA THR A 188 39.76 5.22 -35.68
C THR A 188 39.41 4.96 -37.14
N VAL A 189 38.18 4.52 -37.41
CA VAL A 189 37.65 4.35 -38.78
C VAL A 189 37.61 5.70 -39.50
N GLY A 190 37.18 6.76 -38.82
CA GLY A 190 37.19 8.11 -39.37
C GLY A 190 38.58 8.55 -39.81
N ALA A 191 39.61 8.34 -38.97
CA ALA A 191 41.00 8.66 -39.31
C ALA A 191 41.49 7.86 -40.53
N SER A 192 41.20 6.55 -40.59
CA SER A 192 41.53 5.70 -41.74
C SER A 192 40.86 6.20 -43.03
N LEU A 193 39.57 6.54 -42.96
CA LEU A 193 38.82 7.11 -44.08
C LEU A 193 39.43 8.43 -44.54
N THR A 194 39.75 9.35 -43.63
CA THR A 194 40.43 10.61 -44.02
C THR A 194 41.77 10.36 -44.69
N GLY A 195 42.53 9.35 -44.26
CA GLY A 195 43.77 8.94 -44.92
C GLY A 195 43.54 8.43 -46.34
N ILE A 196 42.50 7.61 -46.56
CA ILE A 196 42.11 7.12 -47.90
C ILE A 196 41.64 8.28 -48.79
N THR A 197 40.81 9.17 -48.26
CA THR A 197 40.34 10.36 -48.98
C THR A 197 41.51 11.25 -49.39
N GLY A 198 42.53 11.42 -48.53
CA GLY A 198 43.76 12.13 -48.86
C GLY A 198 44.50 11.49 -50.04
N LYS A 199 44.77 10.18 -49.98
CA LYS A 199 45.41 9.44 -51.08
C LYS A 199 44.64 9.54 -52.39
N TYR A 200 43.31 9.49 -52.33
CA TYR A 200 42.47 9.64 -53.52
C TYR A 200 42.56 11.06 -54.10
N ALA A 201 42.58 12.10 -53.26
CA ALA A 201 42.78 13.47 -53.70
C ALA A 201 44.16 13.68 -54.35
N ASP A 202 45.20 13.08 -53.79
CA ASP A 202 46.55 13.10 -54.38
C ASP A 202 46.56 12.43 -55.76
N LEU A 203 45.93 11.25 -55.89
CA LEU A 203 45.82 10.53 -57.16
C LEU A 203 44.98 11.31 -58.20
N GLN A 204 43.90 11.97 -57.76
CA GLN A 204 43.07 12.83 -58.60
C GLN A 204 43.88 14.00 -59.15
N SER A 205 44.70 14.64 -58.31
CA SER A 205 45.62 15.71 -58.72
C SER A 205 46.64 15.22 -59.75
N GLN A 206 47.22 14.03 -59.55
CA GLN A 206 48.17 13.44 -60.51
C GLN A 206 47.51 13.18 -61.87
N TYR A 207 46.30 12.62 -61.86
CA TYR A 207 45.54 12.39 -63.09
C TYR A 207 45.23 13.69 -63.83
N GLU A 208 44.82 14.75 -63.12
CA GLU A 208 44.57 16.07 -63.71
C GLU A 208 45.83 16.68 -64.32
N SER A 209 46.97 16.58 -63.63
CA SER A 209 48.27 17.02 -64.15
C SER A 209 48.66 16.28 -65.43
N LEU A 210 48.55 14.95 -65.44
CA LEU A 210 48.88 14.13 -66.60
C LEU A 210 47.92 14.40 -67.77
N SER A 211 46.63 14.60 -67.49
CA SER A 211 45.64 14.99 -68.49
C SER A 211 45.97 16.35 -69.10
N GLN A 212 46.46 17.29 -68.29
CA GLN A 212 46.88 18.60 -68.78
C GLN A 212 48.12 18.49 -69.66
N GLU A 213 49.15 17.77 -69.22
CA GLU A 213 50.37 17.51 -70.01
C GLU A 213 50.02 16.86 -71.35
N LEU A 214 49.18 15.82 -71.35
CA LEU A 214 48.70 15.18 -72.57
C LEU A 214 47.97 16.17 -73.50
N SER A 215 47.17 17.08 -72.93
CA SER A 215 46.47 18.09 -73.73
C SER A 215 47.42 19.13 -74.33
N GLU A 216 48.48 19.50 -73.61
CA GLU A 216 49.53 20.41 -74.09
C GLU A 216 50.34 19.76 -75.21
N GLU A 217 50.71 18.48 -75.04
CA GLU A 217 51.38 17.68 -76.08
C GLU A 217 50.51 17.53 -77.34
N LEU A 218 49.22 17.20 -77.18
CA LEU A 218 48.29 17.12 -78.31
C LEU A 218 48.14 18.47 -79.03
N LYS A 219 48.07 19.57 -78.28
CA LYS A 219 48.02 20.92 -78.85
C LYS A 219 49.32 21.25 -79.58
N TRP A 220 50.48 20.91 -79.00
CA TRP A 220 51.78 21.11 -79.62
C TRP A 220 51.89 20.34 -80.94
N ILE A 221 51.47 19.07 -80.98
CA ILE A 221 51.41 18.26 -82.20
C ILE A 221 50.48 18.91 -83.23
N GLN A 222 49.33 19.41 -82.79
CA GLN A 222 48.37 20.07 -83.67
C GLN A 222 48.92 21.37 -84.27
N ASP A 223 49.55 22.22 -83.46
CA ASP A 223 50.21 23.45 -83.91
C ASP A 223 51.38 23.14 -84.86
N LEU A 224 52.17 22.11 -84.57
CA LEU A 224 53.25 21.63 -85.43
C LEU A 224 52.71 21.14 -86.79
N MET A 225 51.66 20.32 -86.79
CA MET A 225 51.00 19.87 -88.02
C MET A 225 50.40 21.04 -88.83
N SER A 226 49.81 22.02 -88.16
CA SER A 226 49.32 23.25 -88.81
C SER A 226 50.45 24.11 -89.38
N SER A 227 51.63 24.14 -88.75
CA SER A 227 52.80 24.84 -89.29
C SER A 227 53.33 24.20 -90.57
N PHE A 228 53.33 22.86 -90.66
CA PHE A 228 53.68 22.14 -91.89
C PHE A 228 52.64 22.33 -93.00
N GLN A 229 51.35 22.47 -92.66
CA GLN A 229 50.31 22.77 -93.65
C GLN A 229 50.39 24.20 -94.19
N LEU A 230 50.96 25.16 -93.44
CA LEU A 230 51.16 26.53 -93.90
C LEU A 230 52.40 26.67 -94.82
N GLU A 231 53.41 25.80 -94.69
CA GLU A 231 54.58 25.76 -95.59
C GLU A 231 54.38 24.91 -96.85
N ASN A 232 53.37 24.02 -96.87
CA ASN A 232 53.09 23.12 -98.01
C ASN A 232 52.02 23.62 -98.98
N GLU A 233 51.95 24.93 -99.23
CA GLU A 233 51.38 25.44 -100.48
C GLU A 233 52.37 25.35 -101.67
N ALA A 234 53.55 24.74 -101.43
CA ALA A 234 54.53 24.48 -102.48
C ALA A 234 55.40 23.22 -102.22
N CYS A 235 54.84 22.00 -102.20
CA CYS A 235 55.42 20.82 -102.89
C CYS A 235 54.60 19.51 -102.70
N VAL A 236 54.19 18.94 -103.83
CA VAL A 236 53.92 17.53 -104.21
C VAL A 236 53.87 16.42 -103.13
N ASN A 237 52.66 15.86 -103.01
CA ASN A 237 52.29 14.43 -102.99
C ASN A 237 53.40 13.37 -102.77
N GLY A 238 53.45 12.76 -101.58
CA GLY A 238 54.25 11.55 -101.35
C GLY A 238 54.14 10.96 -99.94
N ASN A 239 53.33 9.90 -99.81
CA ASN A 239 53.42 8.70 -98.93
C ASN A 239 54.01 8.73 -97.50
N PHE A 240 54.23 9.90 -96.88
CA PHE A 240 54.89 9.99 -95.57
C PHE A 240 53.96 9.68 -94.38
N ASP A 241 52.66 9.92 -94.54
CA ASP A 241 51.68 9.89 -93.43
C ASP A 241 51.37 8.48 -92.89
N SER A 242 51.62 7.42 -93.70
CA SER A 242 51.25 6.04 -93.33
C SER A 242 52.31 5.31 -92.50
N VAL A 243 53.60 5.64 -92.68
CA VAL A 243 54.72 5.00 -91.97
C VAL A 243 54.80 5.53 -90.54
N PHE A 244 54.66 6.85 -90.36
CA PHE A 244 54.70 7.49 -89.06
C PHE A 244 53.55 7.08 -88.13
N LYS A 245 52.34 6.92 -88.68
CA LYS A 245 51.16 6.46 -87.92
C LYS A 245 51.30 5.03 -87.39
N LYS A 246 52.03 4.16 -88.10
CA LYS A 246 52.13 2.75 -87.72
C LYS A 246 53.10 2.54 -86.56
N ASP A 247 54.30 3.13 -86.64
CA ASP A 247 55.33 3.03 -85.60
C ASP A 247 54.92 3.69 -84.27
N ILE A 248 54.22 4.84 -84.34
CA ILE A 248 53.75 5.53 -83.13
C ILE A 248 52.65 4.70 -82.47
N ASN A 249 51.71 4.15 -83.23
CA ASN A 249 50.61 3.37 -82.68
C ASN A 249 51.10 2.04 -82.05
N GLU A 250 52.13 1.43 -82.63
CA GLU A 250 52.77 0.21 -82.08
C GLU A 250 53.55 0.51 -80.79
N SER A 251 54.28 1.63 -80.74
CA SER A 251 55.02 2.07 -79.55
C SER A 251 54.11 2.49 -78.38
N VAL A 252 52.98 3.15 -78.68
CA VAL A 252 51.98 3.54 -77.67
C VAL A 252 51.26 2.31 -77.10
N MET A 253 50.99 1.30 -77.93
CA MET A 253 50.39 0.03 -77.48
C MET A 253 51.33 -0.79 -76.57
N GLU A 254 52.65 -0.75 -76.79
CA GLU A 254 53.61 -1.38 -75.88
C GLU A 254 53.68 -0.69 -74.51
N LEU A 255 53.63 0.65 -74.45
CA LEU A 255 53.68 1.41 -73.20
C LEU A 255 52.42 1.23 -72.34
N LEU A 256 51.24 1.16 -72.97
CA LEU A 256 49.98 0.92 -72.28
C LEU A 256 49.87 -0.50 -71.72
N ASN A 257 50.49 -1.49 -72.36
CA ASN A 257 50.52 -2.88 -71.86
C ASN A 257 51.54 -3.09 -70.73
N ARG A 258 52.64 -2.32 -70.71
CA ARG A 258 53.71 -2.46 -69.71
C ARG A 258 53.38 -1.82 -68.35
N SER A 259 52.52 -0.81 -68.32
CA SER A 259 52.22 -0.03 -67.10
C SER A 259 51.03 -0.55 -66.27
N ARG A 260 50.27 -1.53 -66.76
CA ARG A 260 48.92 -1.80 -66.23
C ARG A 260 48.74 -2.95 -65.24
N CYS A 261 49.75 -3.77 -64.95
CA CYS A 261 49.49 -5.07 -64.31
C CYS A 261 50.16 -5.35 -62.95
N GLU A 262 51.34 -4.82 -62.63
CA GLU A 262 52.05 -5.27 -61.41
C GLU A 262 51.86 -4.35 -60.18
N GLU A 263 51.84 -3.03 -60.35
CA GLU A 263 51.81 -2.11 -59.19
C GLU A 263 50.41 -1.92 -58.59
N PHE A 264 49.35 -2.03 -59.38
CA PHE A 264 47.97 -1.81 -58.90
C PHE A 264 47.43 -2.99 -58.07
N LEU A 265 47.91 -4.21 -58.31
CA LEU A 265 47.52 -5.41 -57.57
C LEU A 265 48.32 -5.60 -56.28
N ALA A 266 49.58 -5.13 -56.22
CA ALA A 266 50.40 -5.20 -55.01
C ALA A 266 49.93 -4.24 -53.90
N GLY A 267 49.28 -3.13 -54.25
CA GLY A 267 48.75 -2.14 -53.29
C GLY A 267 47.41 -2.51 -52.64
N LEU A 268 46.73 -3.56 -53.13
CA LEU A 268 45.41 -4.01 -52.65
C LEU A 268 45.49 -5.19 -51.67
N ASN A 269 46.63 -5.41 -51.02
CA ASN A 269 46.73 -6.37 -49.92
C ASN A 269 45.97 -5.84 -48.69
N ILE A 270 44.65 -5.96 -48.73
CA ILE A 270 43.76 -5.73 -47.61
C ILE A 270 43.89 -6.98 -46.73
N ASP A 271 44.69 -6.87 -45.67
CA ASP A 271 44.65 -7.78 -44.54
C ASP A 271 43.25 -7.70 -43.90
N VAL A 272 42.31 -8.48 -44.41
CA VAL A 272 41.14 -8.91 -43.64
C VAL A 272 41.59 -10.06 -42.78
N ALA A 273 42.27 -9.74 -41.68
CA ALA A 273 42.42 -10.67 -40.58
C ALA A 273 41.05 -10.82 -39.92
N GLU A 274 40.47 -12.02 -40.07
CA GLU A 274 39.36 -12.51 -39.26
C GLU A 274 39.67 -12.29 -37.76
N SER A 275 38.91 -11.43 -37.10
CA SER A 275 38.80 -11.43 -35.65
C SER A 275 37.44 -12.02 -35.28
N SER A 276 37.42 -13.36 -35.23
CA SER A 276 36.42 -14.10 -34.47
C SER A 276 36.81 -14.06 -32.99
N GLN A 277 36.06 -13.31 -32.18
CA GLN A 277 35.67 -13.63 -30.79
C GLN A 277 34.79 -12.54 -30.19
#